data_AF-A0A3N5SMG5-F1
#
_entry.id   AF-A0A3N5SMG5-F1
#
_cell.length_a   1.000
_cell.length_b   1.000
_cell.length_c   1.000
_cell.angle_alpha   90.00
_cell.angle_beta   90.00
_cell.angle_gamma   90.00
#
_symmetry.space_group_name_H-M   'P 1'
#
loop_
_entity.id
_entity.type
_entity.pdbx_description
1 polymer ?
#
loop_
_entity_poly.entity_id
_entity_poly.type
_entity_poly.pdbx_seq_one_letter_code
_entity_poly.pdbx_strand_id
1 'polypeptide(L)'
;MSHHTLPPVVRSNGNGCLPRVSAQGLLLAVCLTLSSNGVRGAEEDAGGFGSAVPAAVAQPVVAPASKAVERLLGEVFDASAVTGPKQPAVVQKLLAQLKREAGDDARLDYVTGVAQLRQGQFKQAGSHFESSIRRSTDNDWPAWQGLIWGHLADRQYAAGLARLDEYAQLIAGAAPVDDASAAQRDAAQWLGEVLEGLEQTIEARQKKDRELLEQQSERLDSLLSDELFDALEAGREAVRERARALDWKLDTARGKKTEQEEQSRRKRADRIADRLKDAGSARDENERTSDEWKKWLDKTLPEIDRQLGKLEKDYSQLEQRARSLLESNAAINSQLNMMQQFPGAGNQGGGQSAQAFAAEAQRAQAAMQLQYKQYVNQVDYNLTLGKLSQTAQQGLAVQKLRAQSLQRYQKATGEIARQDEKLNDWESRLTVHQKKLASQPSRLQAKKPVKPVPKSFKMLVSLDFEAEQNRILAQFGLKPSSLKQTEPPG
;
A
#
# COMPACT_ATOMS: atom_id res chain seq x y z
N MET A 1 39.32 47.83 -1.32
CA MET A 1 38.65 48.85 -2.16
C MET A 1 38.64 48.37 -3.60
N SER A 2 37.55 48.63 -4.33
CA SER A 2 37.14 48.04 -5.62
C SER A 2 36.32 46.76 -5.50
N HIS A 3 35.04 46.94 -5.17
CA HIS A 3 33.98 45.93 -5.27
C HIS A 3 33.42 45.95 -6.70
N HIS A 4 33.54 44.85 -7.45
CA HIS A 4 32.78 44.65 -8.68
C HIS A 4 31.40 44.09 -8.33
N THR A 5 30.39 44.93 -8.53
CA THR A 5 28.96 44.64 -8.42
C THR A 5 28.50 43.98 -9.72
N LEU A 6 27.94 42.79 -9.64
CA LEU A 6 27.24 42.15 -10.76
C LEU A 6 25.78 42.65 -10.85
N PRO A 7 25.20 42.78 -12.06
CA PRO A 7 23.85 43.30 -12.24
C PRO A 7 22.76 42.28 -11.85
N PRO A 8 21.55 42.75 -11.49
CA PRO A 8 20.44 41.89 -11.08
C PRO A 8 19.78 41.20 -12.27
N VAL A 9 19.51 39.90 -12.11
CA VAL A 9 18.71 39.10 -13.04
C VAL A 9 17.24 39.50 -12.92
N VAL A 10 16.71 40.05 -14.01
CA VAL A 10 15.28 40.37 -14.20
C VAL A 10 14.47 39.07 -14.20
N ARG A 11 13.60 38.90 -13.19
CA ARG A 11 12.56 37.86 -13.17
C ARG A 11 11.41 38.29 -14.08
N SER A 12 11.20 37.56 -15.16
CA SER A 12 10.02 37.65 -16.02
C SER A 12 8.81 37.03 -15.31
N ASN A 13 7.86 37.89 -14.92
CA ASN A 13 6.51 37.50 -14.48
C ASN A 13 5.70 37.02 -15.69
N GLY A 14 5.65 35.69 -15.88
CA GLY A 14 4.70 35.05 -16.79
C GLY A 14 3.43 34.64 -16.05
N ASN A 15 2.42 35.52 -16.08
CA ASN A 15 1.05 35.20 -15.68
C ASN A 15 0.44 34.22 -16.68
N GLY A 16 0.37 32.94 -16.31
CA GLY A 16 -0.41 31.91 -17.00
C GLY A 16 -1.54 31.42 -16.09
N CYS A 17 -2.71 32.03 -16.20
CA CYS A 17 -3.95 31.54 -15.61
C CYS A 17 -4.34 30.21 -16.24
N LEU A 18 -4.39 29.14 -15.43
CA LEU A 18 -5.13 27.91 -15.74
C LEU A 18 -6.17 27.66 -14.64
N PRO A 19 -7.37 27.15 -14.99
CA PRO A 19 -8.52 27.15 -14.11
C PRO A 19 -8.40 26.14 -12.95
N ARG A 20 -8.82 26.59 -11.78
CA ARG A 20 -9.14 25.78 -10.60
C ARG A 20 -10.28 24.82 -10.96
N VAL A 21 -9.98 23.53 -11.02
CA VAL A 21 -11.00 22.49 -10.88
C VAL A 21 -11.16 22.20 -9.39
N SER A 22 -12.29 22.61 -8.83
CA SER A 22 -12.72 22.26 -7.48
C SER A 22 -13.16 20.79 -7.45
N ALA A 23 -12.39 19.94 -6.77
CA ALA A 23 -12.86 18.62 -6.35
C ALA A 23 -13.10 18.66 -4.83
N GLN A 24 -14.24 19.25 -4.44
CA GLN A 24 -14.90 18.93 -3.19
C GLN A 24 -15.90 17.82 -3.48
N GLY A 25 -15.77 16.69 -2.78
CA GLY A 25 -16.76 15.63 -2.79
C GLY A 25 -16.17 14.23 -2.87
N LEU A 26 -15.54 13.75 -1.80
CA LEU A 26 -15.44 12.31 -1.54
C LEU A 26 -15.32 12.07 -0.03
N LEU A 27 -16.50 11.97 0.58
CA LEU A 27 -16.75 11.38 1.87
C LEU A 27 -16.54 9.86 1.78
N LEU A 28 -15.94 9.29 2.83
CA LEU A 28 -16.22 7.99 3.45
C LEU A 28 -16.30 6.75 2.55
N ALA A 29 -15.25 5.91 2.60
CA ALA A 29 -15.37 4.45 2.73
C ALA A 29 -13.98 3.82 2.97
N VAL A 30 -13.47 3.88 4.20
CA VAL A 30 -12.39 2.96 4.62
C VAL A 30 -13.06 1.65 5.01
N CYS A 31 -13.32 0.81 4.01
CA CYS A 31 -13.63 -0.60 4.23
C CYS A 31 -12.35 -1.31 4.65
N LEU A 32 -12.33 -1.83 5.87
CA LEU A 32 -11.39 -2.84 6.33
C LEU A 32 -11.64 -4.13 5.55
N THR A 33 -10.98 -4.30 4.41
CA THR A 33 -10.76 -5.62 3.82
C THR A 33 -9.48 -6.20 4.41
N LEU A 34 -9.62 -6.96 5.49
CA LEU A 34 -8.59 -7.90 5.92
C LEU A 34 -8.47 -8.98 4.83
N SER A 35 -7.49 -8.80 3.96
CA SER A 35 -7.04 -9.82 3.02
C SER A 35 -6.47 -10.99 3.83
N SER A 36 -7.17 -12.11 3.80
CA SER A 36 -6.69 -13.41 4.22
C SER A 36 -5.57 -13.87 3.29
N ASN A 37 -4.33 -13.49 3.59
CA ASN A 37 -3.19 -14.23 3.06
C ASN A 37 -2.99 -15.47 3.92
N GLY A 38 -3.24 -16.62 3.30
CA GLY A 38 -3.09 -17.94 3.89
C GLY A 38 -1.67 -18.15 4.41
N VAL A 39 -1.58 -18.41 5.70
CA VAL A 39 -0.50 -19.18 6.29
C VAL A 39 -1.12 -20.53 6.62
N ARG A 40 -0.93 -21.50 5.71
CA ARG A 40 -1.05 -22.92 6.02
C ARG A 40 0.07 -23.25 7.00
N GLY A 41 -0.29 -23.64 8.22
CA GLY A 41 0.68 -24.11 9.21
C GLY A 41 0.01 -24.41 10.54
N ALA A 42 -0.05 -25.71 10.85
CA ALA A 42 -0.44 -26.33 12.12
C ALA A 42 -1.94 -26.25 12.49
N GLU A 43 -2.74 -27.09 11.83
CA GLU A 43 -3.86 -27.76 12.48
C GLU A 43 -3.30 -28.83 13.40
N GLU A 44 -3.24 -28.54 14.70
CA GLU A 44 -3.19 -29.56 15.75
C GLU A 44 -4.20 -29.15 16.84
N ASP A 45 -5.26 -29.97 16.94
CA ASP A 45 -6.07 -30.26 18.11
C ASP A 45 -6.43 -29.09 19.05
N ALA A 46 -7.37 -28.26 18.62
CA ALA A 46 -8.25 -27.56 19.56
C ALA A 46 -9.60 -28.29 19.57
N GLY A 47 -9.80 -29.12 20.60
CA GLY A 47 -11.01 -29.88 20.82
C GLY A 47 -12.26 -29.03 20.63
N GLY A 48 -13.12 -29.47 19.70
CA GLY A 48 -14.43 -28.89 19.50
C GLY A 48 -15.23 -29.04 20.80
N PHE A 49 -15.56 -27.90 21.41
CA PHE A 49 -16.63 -27.83 22.40
C PHE A 49 -17.94 -28.09 21.65
N GLY A 50 -18.23 -29.37 21.41
CA GLY A 50 -19.53 -29.80 20.94
C GLY A 50 -20.54 -29.51 22.03
N SER A 51 -21.34 -28.47 21.85
CA SER A 51 -22.59 -28.34 22.59
C SER A 51 -23.36 -29.63 22.33
N ALA A 52 -23.64 -30.40 23.39
CA ALA A 52 -24.43 -31.60 23.28
C ALA A 52 -25.77 -31.21 22.67
N VAL A 53 -26.05 -31.71 21.47
CA VAL A 53 -27.36 -31.55 20.84
C VAL A 53 -28.35 -32.32 21.72
N PRO A 54 -29.42 -31.69 22.23
CA PRO A 54 -30.43 -32.36 23.04
C PRO A 54 -30.92 -33.64 22.36
N ALA A 55 -31.03 -34.72 23.14
CA ALA A 55 -31.58 -35.97 22.66
C ALA A 55 -32.98 -35.71 22.06
N ALA A 56 -33.17 -36.07 20.80
CA ALA A 56 -34.44 -35.91 20.12
C ALA A 56 -35.50 -36.77 20.83
N VAL A 57 -36.35 -36.13 21.63
CA VAL A 57 -37.58 -36.74 22.16
C VAL A 57 -38.36 -37.25 20.95
N ALA A 58 -38.75 -38.52 20.97
CA ALA A 58 -39.48 -39.16 19.88
C ALA A 58 -40.83 -38.46 19.69
N GLN A 59 -40.87 -37.50 18.78
CA GLN A 59 -42.09 -36.79 18.42
C GLN A 59 -43.01 -37.71 17.60
N PRO A 60 -44.34 -37.54 17.73
CA PRO A 60 -45.30 -38.28 16.91
C PRO A 60 -44.95 -38.11 15.43
N VAL A 61 -44.97 -39.21 14.69
CA VAL A 61 -44.64 -39.23 13.25
C VAL A 61 -45.70 -38.43 12.50
N VAL A 62 -45.44 -37.13 12.31
CA VAL A 62 -46.29 -36.24 11.51
C VAL A 62 -46.10 -36.60 10.04
N ALA A 63 -47.18 -36.49 9.25
CA ALA A 63 -47.13 -36.73 7.82
C ALA A 63 -45.99 -35.92 7.16
N PRO A 64 -45.21 -36.54 6.26
CA PRO A 64 -44.05 -35.88 5.64
C PRO A 64 -44.49 -34.62 4.89
N ALA A 65 -43.72 -33.54 5.06
CA ALA A 65 -43.97 -32.29 4.35
C ALA A 65 -43.90 -32.48 2.82
N SER A 66 -44.62 -31.64 2.08
CA SER A 66 -44.51 -31.63 0.63
C SER A 66 -43.11 -31.17 0.20
N LYS A 67 -42.62 -31.65 -0.95
CA LYS A 67 -41.32 -31.20 -1.50
C LYS A 67 -41.24 -29.68 -1.70
N ALA A 68 -42.38 -29.01 -1.90
CA ALA A 68 -42.44 -27.56 -2.02
C ALA A 68 -42.13 -26.87 -0.68
N VAL A 69 -42.66 -27.41 0.42
CA VAL A 69 -42.41 -26.92 1.79
C VAL A 69 -40.95 -27.13 2.18
N GLU A 70 -40.38 -28.31 1.89
CA GLU A 70 -38.95 -28.60 2.10
C GLU A 70 -38.05 -27.57 1.41
N ARG A 71 -38.28 -27.32 0.11
CA ARG A 71 -37.49 -26.35 -0.65
C ARG A 71 -37.62 -24.94 -0.06
N LEU A 72 -38.84 -24.50 0.24
CA LEU A 72 -39.09 -23.16 0.78
C LEU A 72 -38.48 -22.98 2.17
N LEU A 73 -38.50 -24.01 3.03
CA LEU A 73 -37.81 -23.97 4.33
C LEU A 73 -36.31 -23.75 4.14
N GLY A 74 -35.68 -24.49 3.24
CA GLY A 74 -34.27 -24.27 2.87
C GLY A 74 -34.00 -22.83 2.43
N GLU A 75 -34.77 -22.33 1.47
CA GLU A 75 -34.64 -20.97 0.95
C GLU A 75 -34.83 -19.90 2.04
N VAL A 76 -35.78 -20.10 2.97
CA VAL A 76 -35.98 -19.20 4.13
C VAL A 76 -34.74 -19.20 5.02
N PHE A 77 -34.18 -20.36 5.35
CA PHE A 77 -33.01 -20.43 6.22
C PHE A 77 -31.77 -19.85 5.56
N ASP A 78 -31.53 -20.15 4.28
CA ASP A 78 -30.41 -19.60 3.52
C ASP A 78 -30.51 -18.07 3.42
N ALA A 79 -31.71 -17.54 3.08
CA ALA A 79 -31.94 -16.11 3.05
C ALA A 79 -31.80 -15.48 4.44
N SER A 80 -32.23 -16.17 5.51
CA SER A 80 -32.12 -15.68 6.88
C SER A 80 -30.69 -15.65 7.41
N ALA A 81 -29.78 -16.47 6.86
CA ALA A 81 -28.36 -16.48 7.20
C ALA A 81 -27.62 -15.25 6.63
N VAL A 82 -28.12 -14.67 5.53
CA VAL A 82 -27.53 -13.49 4.91
C VAL A 82 -28.04 -12.22 5.59
N THR A 83 -27.12 -11.38 6.08
CA THR A 83 -27.47 -10.07 6.66
C THR A 83 -27.42 -8.99 5.56
N GLY A 84 -28.50 -8.23 5.36
CA GLY A 84 -28.50 -7.12 4.41
C GLY A 84 -29.82 -6.33 4.39
N PRO A 85 -29.83 -5.08 3.85
CA PRO A 85 -30.99 -4.19 3.94
C PRO A 85 -32.23 -4.69 3.20
N LYS A 86 -32.05 -5.55 2.18
CA LYS A 86 -33.15 -6.15 1.41
C LYS A 86 -33.55 -7.54 1.91
N GLN A 87 -32.74 -8.17 2.76
CA GLN A 87 -32.94 -9.56 3.18
C GLN A 87 -34.21 -9.77 4.02
N PRO A 88 -34.58 -8.86 4.96
CA PRO A 88 -35.84 -9.02 5.69
C PRO A 88 -37.07 -9.11 4.77
N ALA A 89 -37.10 -8.33 3.68
CA ALA A 89 -38.20 -8.37 2.71
C ALA A 89 -38.24 -9.67 1.89
N VAL A 90 -37.06 -10.21 1.54
CA VAL A 90 -36.94 -11.52 0.86
C VAL A 90 -37.43 -12.64 1.78
N VAL A 91 -36.95 -12.67 3.03
CA VAL A 91 -37.37 -13.64 4.05
C VAL A 91 -38.88 -13.57 4.28
N GLN A 92 -39.46 -12.37 4.42
CA GLN A 92 -40.91 -12.21 4.56
C GLN A 92 -41.69 -12.74 3.36
N LYS A 93 -41.21 -12.52 2.14
CA LYS A 93 -41.85 -13.05 0.92
C LYS A 93 -41.82 -14.58 0.90
N LEU A 94 -40.67 -15.18 1.24
CA LEU A 94 -40.51 -16.64 1.31
C LEU A 94 -41.37 -17.25 2.41
N LEU A 95 -41.44 -16.64 3.59
CA LEU A 95 -42.32 -17.06 4.68
C LEU A 95 -43.80 -16.98 4.30
N ALA A 96 -44.22 -15.94 3.58
CA ALA A 96 -45.58 -15.83 3.08
C ALA A 96 -45.92 -16.91 2.04
N GLN A 97 -44.96 -17.31 1.21
CA GLN A 97 -45.12 -18.43 0.28
C GLN A 97 -45.18 -19.76 1.04
N LEU A 98 -44.27 -19.97 1.99
CA LEU A 98 -44.23 -21.15 2.85
C LEU A 98 -45.57 -21.36 3.57
N LYS A 99 -46.15 -20.30 4.15
CA LYS A 99 -47.46 -20.37 4.82
C LYS A 99 -48.62 -20.71 3.88
N ARG A 100 -48.56 -20.32 2.61
CA ARG A 100 -49.58 -20.71 1.61
C ARG A 100 -49.50 -22.19 1.26
N GLU A 101 -48.28 -22.72 1.14
CA GLU A 101 -48.04 -24.11 0.75
C GLU A 101 -48.25 -25.10 1.91
N ALA A 102 -47.81 -24.74 3.12
CA ALA A 102 -47.92 -25.59 4.30
C ALA A 102 -49.28 -25.46 5.03
N GLY A 103 -50.08 -24.45 4.71
CA GLY A 103 -51.35 -24.18 5.37
C GLY A 103 -51.18 -23.59 6.77
N ASP A 104 -52.16 -23.81 7.65
CA ASP A 104 -52.17 -23.27 9.01
C ASP A 104 -51.47 -24.19 10.03
N ASP A 105 -50.23 -24.56 9.73
CA ASP A 105 -49.40 -25.39 10.61
C ASP A 105 -48.75 -24.54 11.73
N ALA A 106 -48.97 -24.93 12.98
CA ALA A 106 -48.46 -24.23 14.17
C ALA A 106 -46.92 -24.13 14.19
N ARG A 107 -46.22 -25.12 13.62
CA ARG A 107 -44.73 -25.14 13.56
C ARG A 107 -44.18 -23.98 12.75
N LEU A 108 -44.96 -23.44 11.80
CA LEU A 108 -44.52 -22.31 10.97
C LEU A 108 -44.36 -21.02 11.76
N ASP A 109 -45.09 -20.87 12.88
CA ASP A 109 -44.92 -19.72 13.76
C ASP A 109 -43.52 -19.77 14.40
N TYR A 110 -43.08 -20.94 14.85
CA TYR A 110 -41.71 -21.14 15.33
C TYR A 110 -40.64 -20.86 14.25
N VAL A 111 -40.78 -21.43 13.05
CA VAL A 111 -39.86 -21.18 11.91
C VAL A 111 -39.75 -19.69 11.59
N THR A 112 -40.90 -19.01 11.56
CA THR A 112 -40.96 -17.57 11.31
C THR A 112 -40.20 -16.80 12.39
N GLY A 113 -40.39 -17.18 13.66
CA GLY A 113 -39.66 -16.61 14.79
C GLY A 113 -38.15 -16.77 14.64
N VAL A 114 -37.65 -17.97 14.35
CA VAL A 114 -36.22 -18.25 14.17
C VAL A 114 -35.63 -17.45 12.99
N ALA A 115 -36.32 -17.42 11.85
CA ALA A 115 -35.85 -16.68 10.67
C ALA A 115 -35.76 -15.17 10.95
N GLN A 116 -36.75 -14.61 11.65
CA GLN A 116 -36.75 -13.20 12.06
C GLN A 116 -35.68 -12.91 13.12
N LEU A 117 -35.42 -13.86 14.02
CA LEU A 117 -34.38 -13.74 15.04
C LEU A 117 -32.98 -13.63 14.41
N ARG A 118 -32.69 -14.45 13.39
CA ARG A 118 -31.44 -14.35 12.60
C ARG A 118 -31.29 -13.01 11.88
N GLN A 119 -32.40 -12.42 11.44
CA GLN A 119 -32.43 -11.08 10.82
C GLN A 119 -32.41 -9.92 11.83
N GLY A 120 -32.29 -10.21 13.13
CA GLY A 120 -32.28 -9.21 14.19
C GLY A 120 -33.62 -8.52 14.46
N GLN A 121 -34.74 -9.09 13.99
CA GLN A 121 -36.10 -8.57 14.19
C GLN A 121 -36.70 -9.11 15.50
N PHE A 122 -36.06 -8.85 16.63
CA PHE A 122 -36.37 -9.46 17.95
C PHE A 122 -37.83 -9.32 18.36
N LYS A 123 -38.44 -8.14 18.16
CA LYS A 123 -39.84 -7.89 18.54
C LYS A 123 -40.83 -8.70 17.70
N GLN A 124 -40.59 -8.81 16.40
CA GLN A 124 -41.45 -9.61 15.51
C GLN A 124 -41.29 -11.09 15.87
N ALA A 125 -40.03 -11.54 16.03
CA ALA A 125 -39.73 -12.92 16.39
C ALA A 125 -40.45 -13.33 17.68
N GLY A 126 -40.42 -12.46 18.70
CA GLY A 126 -41.12 -12.69 19.97
C GLY A 126 -42.62 -12.96 19.79
N SER A 127 -43.32 -12.18 18.95
CA SER A 127 -44.76 -12.39 18.70
C SER A 127 -45.08 -13.73 18.03
N HIS A 128 -44.17 -14.23 17.19
CA HIS A 128 -44.31 -15.53 16.55
C HIS A 128 -43.97 -16.68 17.50
N PHE A 129 -42.97 -16.54 18.36
CA PHE A 129 -42.71 -17.51 19.43
C PHE A 129 -43.88 -17.61 20.41
N GLU A 130 -44.46 -16.47 20.83
CA GLU A 130 -45.67 -16.48 21.68
C GLU A 130 -46.84 -17.18 20.99
N SER A 131 -46.99 -17.01 19.67
CA SER A 131 -48.02 -17.70 18.89
C SER A 131 -47.76 -19.20 18.83
N SER A 132 -46.51 -19.64 18.64
CA SER A 132 -46.11 -21.05 18.69
C SER A 132 -46.44 -21.68 20.04
N ILE A 133 -46.02 -21.02 21.13
CA ILE A 133 -46.25 -21.48 22.51
C ILE A 133 -47.75 -21.65 22.80
N ARG A 134 -48.60 -20.72 22.35
CA ARG A 134 -50.06 -20.79 22.58
C ARG A 134 -50.75 -21.89 21.77
N ARG A 135 -50.20 -22.23 20.60
CA ARG A 135 -50.80 -23.21 19.68
C ARG A 135 -50.28 -24.63 19.91
N SER A 136 -49.10 -24.77 20.48
CA SER A 136 -48.54 -26.07 20.85
C SER A 136 -49.32 -26.69 22.00
N THR A 137 -49.65 -27.98 21.89
CA THR A 137 -50.26 -28.76 22.97
C THR A 137 -49.25 -29.21 24.02
N ASP A 138 -47.98 -29.33 23.60
CA ASP A 138 -46.87 -29.74 24.44
C ASP A 138 -46.01 -28.52 24.79
N ASN A 139 -45.24 -28.62 25.87
CA ASN A 139 -44.27 -27.59 26.27
C ASN A 139 -43.22 -27.40 25.17
N ASP A 140 -43.44 -26.44 24.28
CA ASP A 140 -42.56 -26.08 23.17
C ASP A 140 -41.33 -25.32 23.70
N TRP A 141 -40.43 -26.08 24.35
CA TRP A 141 -39.22 -25.53 24.99
C TRP A 141 -38.39 -24.66 24.04
N PRO A 142 -38.15 -25.03 22.77
CA PRO A 142 -37.39 -24.19 21.84
C PRO A 142 -38.04 -22.83 21.58
N ALA A 143 -39.37 -22.74 21.45
CA ALA A 143 -40.06 -21.47 21.28
C ALA A 143 -39.90 -20.54 22.49
N TRP A 144 -39.96 -21.09 23.70
CA TRP A 144 -39.66 -20.36 24.93
C TRP A 144 -38.21 -19.85 24.96
N GLN A 145 -37.25 -20.71 24.65
CA GLN A 145 -35.83 -20.34 24.60
C GLN A 145 -35.58 -19.21 23.59
N GLY A 146 -36.17 -19.29 22.40
CA GLY A 146 -36.10 -18.25 21.37
C GLY A 146 -36.71 -16.93 21.80
N LEU A 147 -37.87 -16.96 22.48
CA LEU A 147 -38.55 -15.77 23.02
C LEU A 147 -37.69 -15.06 24.06
N ILE A 148 -37.24 -15.81 25.07
CA ILE A 148 -36.40 -15.30 26.17
C ILE A 148 -35.11 -14.73 25.61
N TRP A 149 -34.40 -15.51 24.79
CA TRP A 149 -33.14 -15.08 24.18
C TRP A 149 -33.34 -13.83 23.33
N GLY A 150 -34.44 -13.74 22.57
CA GLY A 150 -34.78 -12.56 21.77
C GLY A 150 -34.93 -11.29 22.60
N HIS A 151 -35.64 -11.36 23.73
CA HIS A 151 -35.73 -10.23 24.66
C HIS A 151 -34.38 -9.83 25.24
N LEU A 152 -33.59 -10.80 25.72
CA LEU A 152 -32.28 -10.54 26.32
C LEU A 152 -31.27 -9.99 25.29
N ALA A 153 -31.29 -10.51 24.07
CA ALA A 153 -30.50 -10.05 22.93
C ALA A 153 -30.84 -8.60 22.51
N ASP A 154 -32.11 -8.20 22.65
CA ASP A 154 -32.60 -6.82 22.42
C ASP A 154 -32.48 -5.93 23.67
N ARG A 155 -31.79 -6.40 24.73
CA ARG A 155 -31.58 -5.70 26.01
C ARG A 155 -32.88 -5.35 26.75
N GLN A 156 -33.94 -6.13 26.54
CA GLN A 156 -35.19 -6.03 27.27
C GLN A 156 -35.14 -6.93 28.51
N TYR A 157 -34.20 -6.65 29.44
CA TYR A 157 -33.87 -7.55 30.56
C TYR A 157 -35.07 -7.87 31.46
N ALA A 158 -35.87 -6.87 31.83
CA ALA A 158 -37.04 -7.10 32.68
C ALA A 158 -38.06 -8.05 32.03
N ALA A 159 -38.33 -7.89 30.72
CA ALA A 159 -39.24 -8.77 29.99
C ALA A 159 -38.64 -10.16 29.81
N GLY A 160 -37.35 -10.25 29.46
CA GLY A 160 -36.64 -11.52 29.31
C GLY A 160 -36.57 -12.32 30.62
N LEU A 161 -36.25 -11.68 31.75
CA LEU A 161 -36.21 -12.31 33.07
C LEU A 161 -37.60 -12.74 33.55
N ALA A 162 -38.65 -11.96 33.28
CA ALA A 162 -40.02 -12.39 33.58
C ALA A 162 -40.40 -13.65 32.80
N ARG A 163 -40.05 -13.73 31.50
CA ARG A 163 -40.26 -14.95 30.70
C ARG A 163 -39.38 -16.12 31.15
N LEU A 164 -38.18 -15.84 31.67
CA LEU A 164 -37.29 -16.85 32.26
C LEU A 164 -37.93 -17.50 33.49
N ASP A 165 -38.61 -16.71 34.33
CA ASP A 165 -39.34 -17.18 35.52
C ASP A 165 -40.50 -18.11 35.14
N GLU A 166 -41.34 -17.68 34.19
CA GLU A 166 -42.42 -18.51 33.65
C GLU A 166 -41.88 -19.83 33.08
N TYR A 167 -40.77 -19.77 32.35
CA TYR A 167 -40.12 -20.94 31.77
C TYR A 167 -39.59 -21.91 32.82
N ALA A 168 -38.98 -21.40 33.90
CA ALA A 168 -38.51 -22.24 34.99
C ALA A 168 -39.64 -22.93 35.75
N GLN A 169 -40.77 -22.24 35.96
CA GLN A 169 -41.97 -22.84 36.57
C GLN A 169 -42.52 -23.97 35.69
N LEU A 170 -42.51 -23.79 34.35
CA LEU A 170 -42.91 -24.83 33.41
C LEU A 170 -41.98 -26.06 33.49
N ILE A 171 -40.67 -25.85 33.57
CA ILE A 171 -39.69 -26.95 33.70
C ILE A 171 -39.93 -27.73 34.99
N ALA A 172 -40.08 -27.02 36.12
CA ALA A 172 -40.33 -27.63 37.42
C ALA A 172 -41.66 -28.39 37.48
N GLY A 173 -42.69 -27.91 36.77
CA GLY A 173 -44.03 -28.52 36.75
C GLY A 173 -44.22 -29.66 35.74
N ALA A 174 -43.28 -29.91 34.82
CA ALA A 174 -43.49 -30.83 33.70
C ALA A 174 -43.34 -32.33 34.03
N ALA A 175 -42.65 -32.71 35.11
CA ALA A 175 -42.48 -34.10 35.53
C ALA A 175 -42.42 -34.22 37.06
N PRO A 176 -42.61 -35.43 37.63
CA PRO A 176 -42.45 -35.66 39.07
C PRO A 176 -41.03 -35.31 39.51
N VAL A 177 -40.91 -34.77 40.74
CA VAL A 177 -39.65 -34.24 41.31
C VAL A 177 -38.49 -35.23 41.27
N ASP A 178 -38.78 -36.54 41.33
CA ASP A 178 -37.79 -37.61 41.48
C ASP A 178 -37.22 -38.16 40.15
N ASP A 179 -37.78 -37.80 38.99
CA ASP A 179 -37.34 -38.32 37.68
C ASP A 179 -37.37 -37.21 36.60
N ALA A 180 -36.37 -36.33 36.60
CA ALA A 180 -36.28 -35.28 35.58
C ALA A 180 -35.98 -35.88 34.20
N SER A 181 -36.81 -35.55 33.21
CA SER A 181 -36.59 -35.95 31.82
C SER A 181 -35.33 -35.28 31.25
N ALA A 182 -34.72 -35.92 30.25
CA ALA A 182 -33.56 -35.34 29.54
C ALA A 182 -33.87 -33.94 28.98
N ALA A 183 -35.09 -33.73 28.48
CA ALA A 183 -35.53 -32.42 27.97
C ALA A 183 -35.60 -31.36 29.08
N GLN A 184 -36.00 -31.71 30.30
CA GLN A 184 -35.98 -30.78 31.43
C GLN A 184 -34.56 -30.47 31.89
N ARG A 185 -33.67 -31.47 31.91
CA ARG A 185 -32.24 -31.26 32.22
C ARG A 185 -31.56 -30.34 31.19
N ASP A 186 -31.79 -30.58 29.90
CA ASP A 186 -31.27 -29.72 28.84
C ASP A 186 -31.82 -28.28 28.94
N ALA A 187 -33.10 -28.14 29.29
CA ALA A 187 -33.73 -26.84 29.52
C ALA A 187 -33.18 -26.11 30.75
N ALA A 188 -32.94 -26.83 31.85
CA ALA A 188 -32.33 -26.31 33.08
C ALA A 188 -30.86 -25.92 32.85
N GLN A 189 -30.11 -26.72 32.09
CA GLN A 189 -28.76 -26.37 31.66
C GLN A 189 -28.77 -25.07 30.84
N TRP A 190 -29.66 -24.95 29.86
CA TRP A 190 -29.78 -23.73 29.06
C TRP A 190 -30.14 -22.50 29.92
N LEU A 191 -31.00 -22.67 30.94
CA LEU A 191 -31.28 -21.62 31.94
C LEU A 191 -30.00 -21.16 32.64
N GLY A 192 -29.17 -22.10 33.08
CA GLY A 192 -27.86 -21.83 33.66
C GLY A 192 -26.95 -21.05 32.74
N GLU A 193 -26.89 -21.42 31.46
CA GLU A 193 -26.12 -20.68 30.46
C GLU A 193 -26.60 -19.24 30.33
N VAL A 194 -27.92 -19.02 30.28
CA VAL A 194 -28.51 -17.67 30.19
C VAL A 194 -28.16 -16.82 31.40
N LEU A 195 -28.31 -17.34 32.62
CA LEU A 195 -28.04 -16.61 33.85
C LEU A 195 -26.57 -16.19 33.96
N GLU A 196 -25.64 -17.13 33.77
CA GLU A 196 -24.21 -16.82 33.80
C GLU A 196 -23.83 -15.88 32.65
N GLY A 197 -24.40 -16.11 31.45
CA GLY A 197 -24.20 -15.23 30.31
C GLY A 197 -24.63 -13.79 30.58
N LEU A 198 -25.73 -13.60 31.32
CA LEU A 198 -26.17 -12.30 31.79
C LEU A 198 -25.24 -11.74 32.88
N GLU A 199 -24.83 -12.53 33.86
CA GLU A 199 -23.91 -12.09 34.92
C GLU A 199 -22.59 -11.56 34.34
N GLN A 200 -22.03 -12.27 33.36
CA GLN A 200 -20.80 -11.92 32.65
C GLN A 200 -20.95 -10.72 31.69
N THR A 201 -22.18 -10.33 31.31
CA THR A 201 -22.42 -9.30 30.27
C THR A 201 -23.24 -8.11 30.72
N ILE A 202 -23.89 -8.17 31.88
CA ILE A 202 -24.48 -7.03 32.59
C ILE A 202 -23.35 -6.19 33.21
N GLU A 203 -22.33 -5.94 32.40
CA GLU A 203 -21.26 -5.01 32.67
C GLU A 203 -21.86 -3.59 32.73
N ALA A 204 -22.04 -3.13 33.96
CA ALA A 204 -21.64 -1.80 34.40
C ALA A 204 -22.59 -0.60 34.20
N ARG A 205 -23.90 -0.74 33.96
CA ARG A 205 -24.77 0.47 33.86
C ARG A 205 -26.04 0.54 34.70
N GLN A 206 -26.66 -0.57 35.10
CA GLN A 206 -27.93 -0.50 35.84
C GLN A 206 -27.93 -1.45 37.02
N LYS A 207 -27.74 -0.90 38.23
CA LYS A 207 -27.84 -1.64 39.50
C LYS A 207 -29.14 -2.46 39.58
N LYS A 208 -30.23 -1.89 39.07
CA LYS A 208 -31.56 -2.51 38.99
C LYS A 208 -31.56 -3.85 38.24
N ASP A 209 -30.87 -3.95 37.11
CA ASP A 209 -30.87 -5.18 36.32
C ASP A 209 -30.09 -6.31 37.02
N ARG A 210 -29.07 -5.96 37.81
CA ARG A 210 -28.35 -6.93 38.66
C ARG A 210 -29.20 -7.40 39.82
N GLU A 211 -29.85 -6.49 40.53
CA GLU A 211 -30.78 -6.85 41.62
C GLU A 211 -31.90 -7.76 41.12
N LEU A 212 -32.41 -7.53 39.89
CA LEU A 212 -33.39 -8.43 39.27
C LEU A 212 -32.81 -9.82 38.94
N LEU A 213 -31.58 -9.89 38.44
CA LEU A 213 -30.91 -11.16 38.15
C LEU A 213 -30.60 -11.96 39.42
N GLU A 214 -30.18 -11.29 40.49
CA GLU A 214 -29.93 -11.89 41.82
C GLU A 214 -31.23 -12.47 42.38
N GLN A 215 -32.33 -11.69 42.39
CA GLN A 215 -33.64 -12.17 42.82
C GLN A 215 -34.11 -13.37 41.98
N GLN A 216 -33.86 -13.34 40.66
CA GLN A 216 -34.23 -14.46 39.79
C GLN A 216 -33.42 -15.71 40.12
N SER A 217 -32.12 -15.56 40.42
CA SER A 217 -31.27 -16.69 40.80
C SER A 217 -31.73 -17.32 42.12
N GLU A 218 -31.97 -16.52 43.16
CA GLU A 218 -32.47 -17.01 44.45
C GLU A 218 -33.82 -17.75 44.32
N ARG A 219 -34.70 -17.29 43.43
CA ARG A 219 -35.98 -17.97 43.17
C ARG A 219 -35.79 -19.33 42.52
N LEU A 220 -34.88 -19.42 41.54
CA LEU A 220 -34.61 -20.68 40.84
C LEU A 220 -34.03 -21.73 41.79
N ASP A 221 -33.16 -21.33 42.71
CA ASP A 221 -32.60 -22.21 43.75
C ASP A 221 -33.70 -22.84 44.63
N SER A 222 -34.81 -22.11 44.85
CA SER A 222 -35.95 -22.63 45.64
C SER A 222 -36.98 -23.43 44.83
N LEU A 223 -36.96 -23.30 43.50
CA LEU A 223 -37.99 -23.82 42.60
C LEU A 223 -37.59 -25.15 41.97
N LEU A 224 -36.31 -25.32 41.62
CA LEU A 224 -35.81 -26.49 40.93
C LEU A 224 -35.48 -27.63 41.91
N SER A 225 -35.67 -28.88 41.48
CA SER A 225 -35.19 -30.05 42.22
C SER A 225 -33.66 -30.14 42.15
N ASP A 226 -33.04 -30.89 43.07
CA ASP A 226 -31.59 -31.08 43.13
C ASP A 226 -30.99 -31.51 41.77
N GLU A 227 -31.64 -32.45 41.06
CA GLU A 227 -31.16 -32.92 39.74
C GLU A 227 -31.21 -31.81 38.67
N LEU A 228 -32.27 -30.98 38.66
CA LEU A 228 -32.37 -29.86 37.73
C LEU A 228 -31.43 -28.72 38.10
N PHE A 229 -31.17 -28.54 39.39
CA PHE A 229 -30.20 -27.58 39.89
C PHE A 229 -28.77 -27.95 39.46
N ASP A 230 -28.39 -29.24 39.54
CA ASP A 230 -27.10 -29.72 39.04
C ASP A 230 -26.94 -29.44 37.52
N ALA A 231 -28.00 -29.66 36.73
CA ALA A 231 -28.00 -29.33 35.31
C ALA A 231 -27.86 -27.82 35.06
N LEU A 232 -28.54 -26.98 35.86
CA LEU A 232 -28.41 -25.53 35.82
C LEU A 232 -26.97 -25.08 36.11
N GLU A 233 -26.33 -25.62 37.16
CA GLU A 233 -24.94 -25.29 37.48
C GLU A 233 -23.96 -25.76 36.39
N ALA A 234 -24.21 -26.91 35.76
CA ALA A 234 -23.44 -27.36 34.60
C ALA A 234 -23.49 -26.34 33.44
N GLY A 235 -24.67 -25.76 33.19
CA GLY A 235 -24.85 -24.68 32.21
C GLY A 235 -24.08 -23.41 32.56
N ARG A 236 -24.09 -23.02 33.84
CA ARG A 236 -23.31 -21.87 34.32
C ARG A 236 -21.81 -22.10 34.10
N GLU A 237 -21.27 -23.25 34.51
CA GLU A 237 -19.84 -23.53 34.33
C GLU A 237 -19.45 -23.58 32.84
N ALA A 238 -20.29 -24.12 31.96
CA ALA A 238 -20.04 -24.12 30.52
C ALA A 238 -19.85 -22.70 29.94
N VAL A 239 -20.63 -21.72 30.42
CA VAL A 239 -20.46 -20.32 30.02
C VAL A 239 -19.21 -19.68 30.62
N ARG A 240 -18.86 -20.01 31.87
CA ARG A 240 -17.60 -19.55 32.48
C ARG A 240 -16.38 -20.06 31.69
N GLU A 241 -16.37 -21.32 31.31
CA GLU A 241 -15.31 -21.90 30.47
C GLU A 241 -15.23 -21.22 29.11
N ARG A 242 -16.38 -21.02 28.44
CA ARG A 242 -16.46 -20.29 27.17
C ARG A 242 -15.94 -18.86 27.31
N ALA A 243 -16.27 -18.18 28.41
CA ALA A 243 -15.80 -16.84 28.71
C ALA A 243 -14.28 -16.79 28.92
N ARG A 244 -13.71 -17.75 29.66
CA ARG A 244 -12.24 -17.91 29.84
C ARG A 244 -11.55 -18.19 28.50
N ALA A 245 -12.12 -19.06 27.67
CA ALA A 245 -11.57 -19.39 26.35
C ALA A 245 -11.56 -18.18 25.41
N LEU A 246 -12.61 -17.34 25.43
CA LEU A 246 -12.66 -16.10 24.67
C LEU A 246 -11.59 -15.10 25.13
N ASP A 247 -11.38 -14.94 26.43
CA ASP A 247 -10.33 -14.08 26.98
C ASP A 247 -8.94 -14.56 26.55
N TRP A 248 -8.68 -15.87 26.65
CA TRP A 248 -7.43 -16.46 26.18
C TRP A 248 -7.17 -16.25 24.68
N LYS A 249 -8.20 -16.44 23.84
CA LYS A 249 -8.10 -16.20 22.39
C LYS A 249 -7.80 -14.73 22.09
N LEU A 250 -8.45 -13.83 22.81
CA LEU A 250 -8.29 -12.38 22.65
C LEU A 250 -6.90 -11.91 23.10
N ASP A 251 -6.37 -12.44 24.20
CA ASP A 251 -5.02 -12.15 24.66
C ASP A 251 -3.94 -12.74 23.73
N THR A 252 -4.15 -13.96 23.25
CA THR A 252 -3.27 -14.58 22.24
C THR A 252 -3.26 -13.78 20.94
N ALA A 253 -4.42 -13.36 20.45
CA ALA A 253 -4.53 -12.53 19.25
C ALA A 253 -3.85 -11.16 19.43
N ARG A 254 -3.97 -10.56 20.62
CA ARG A 254 -3.25 -9.33 20.98
C ARG A 254 -1.74 -9.56 20.97
N GLY A 255 -1.26 -10.63 21.60
CA GLY A 255 0.15 -11.03 21.61
C GLY A 255 0.74 -11.17 20.20
N LYS A 256 0.07 -11.94 19.34
CA LYS A 256 0.47 -12.12 17.94
C LYS A 256 0.49 -10.81 17.17
N LYS A 257 -0.52 -9.96 17.33
CA LYS A 257 -0.56 -8.63 16.69
C LYS A 257 0.60 -7.75 17.15
N THR A 258 0.90 -7.74 18.45
CA THR A 258 2.02 -6.96 18.99
C THR A 258 3.37 -7.43 18.48
N GLU A 259 3.58 -8.74 18.41
CA GLU A 259 4.79 -9.35 17.87
C GLU A 259 4.95 -9.04 16.36
N GLN A 260 3.86 -9.14 15.59
CA GLN A 260 3.87 -8.80 14.18
C GLN A 260 4.17 -7.31 13.92
N GLU A 261 3.59 -6.41 14.73
CA GLU A 261 3.89 -4.98 14.68
C GLU A 261 5.38 -4.73 14.98
N GLU A 262 5.94 -5.38 16.01
CA GLU A 262 7.37 -5.25 16.35
C GLU A 262 8.29 -5.81 15.26
N GLN A 263 8.01 -7.00 14.74
CA GLN A 263 8.78 -7.61 13.67
C GLN A 263 8.75 -6.75 12.40
N SER A 264 7.59 -6.18 12.07
CA SER A 264 7.46 -5.25 10.94
C SER A 264 8.27 -3.96 11.14
N ARG A 265 8.36 -3.47 12.39
CA ARG A 265 9.17 -2.29 12.74
C ARG A 265 10.66 -2.59 12.62
N ARG A 266 11.12 -3.73 13.12
CA ARG A 266 12.52 -4.19 12.99
C ARG A 266 12.92 -4.29 11.51
N LYS A 267 12.14 -5.02 10.71
CA LYS A 267 12.36 -5.14 9.25
C LYS A 267 12.39 -3.78 8.53
N ARG A 268 11.60 -2.80 8.97
CA ARG A 268 11.63 -1.43 8.40
C ARG A 268 12.89 -0.66 8.82
N ALA A 269 13.33 -0.81 10.06
CA ALA A 269 14.57 -0.19 10.54
C ALA A 269 15.79 -0.75 9.80
N ASP A 270 15.87 -2.08 9.63
CA ASP A 270 16.96 -2.74 8.90
C ASP A 270 17.03 -2.26 7.45
N ARG A 271 15.90 -2.20 6.74
CA ARG A 271 15.83 -1.66 5.37
C ARG A 271 16.28 -0.21 5.26
N ILE A 272 16.08 0.61 6.29
CA ILE A 272 16.55 2.00 6.29
C ILE A 272 18.07 2.02 6.49
N ALA A 273 18.60 1.19 7.40
CA ALA A 273 20.03 1.08 7.63
C ALA A 273 20.77 0.60 6.36
N ASP A 274 20.25 -0.42 5.67
CA ASP A 274 20.80 -0.91 4.40
C ASP A 274 20.83 0.20 3.34
N ARG A 275 19.74 0.95 3.19
CA ARG A 275 19.67 2.06 2.22
C ARG A 275 20.61 3.22 2.55
N LEU A 276 20.85 3.51 3.84
CA LEU A 276 21.83 4.50 4.25
C LEU A 276 23.25 4.03 3.91
N LYS A 277 23.55 2.74 4.10
CA LYS A 277 24.82 2.14 3.70
C LYS A 277 25.04 2.21 2.18
N ASP A 278 24.02 1.87 1.39
CA ASP A 278 24.07 1.94 -0.07
C ASP A 278 24.30 3.38 -0.56
N ALA A 279 23.62 4.36 0.06
CA ALA A 279 23.82 5.77 -0.25
C ALA A 279 25.26 6.23 0.07
N GLY A 280 25.84 5.76 1.19
CA GLY A 280 27.23 5.99 1.53
C GLY A 280 28.20 5.42 0.48
N SER A 281 28.00 4.17 0.07
CA SER A 281 28.84 3.54 -0.97
C SER A 281 28.71 4.23 -2.33
N ALA A 282 27.51 4.71 -2.70
CA ALA A 282 27.31 5.47 -3.94
C ALA A 282 28.05 6.82 -3.90
N ARG A 283 28.13 7.46 -2.74
CA ARG A 283 28.88 8.70 -2.55
C ARG A 283 30.39 8.49 -2.69
N ASP A 284 30.92 7.44 -2.08
CA ASP A 284 32.34 7.08 -2.21
C ASP A 284 32.71 6.82 -3.69
N GLU A 285 31.82 6.19 -4.45
CA GLU A 285 32.00 5.94 -5.88
C GLU A 285 31.93 7.23 -6.72
N ASN A 286 31.02 8.14 -6.39
CA ASN A 286 30.93 9.46 -7.01
C ASN A 286 32.20 10.29 -6.77
N GLU A 287 32.75 10.24 -5.56
CA GLU A 287 34.00 10.91 -5.20
C GLU A 287 35.18 10.35 -6.00
N ARG A 288 35.31 9.02 -6.09
CA ARG A 288 36.33 8.36 -6.93
C ARG A 288 36.21 8.75 -8.39
N THR A 289 34.99 8.72 -8.93
CA THR A 289 34.73 9.06 -10.34
C THR A 289 35.08 10.53 -10.61
N SER A 290 34.76 11.45 -9.68
CA SER A 290 35.15 12.86 -9.77
C SER A 290 36.67 13.04 -9.81
N ASP A 291 37.40 12.32 -8.96
CA ASP A 291 38.87 12.34 -8.93
C ASP A 291 39.48 11.78 -10.23
N GLU A 292 38.88 10.73 -10.81
CA GLU A 292 39.31 10.18 -12.10
C GLU A 292 39.14 11.20 -13.24
N TRP A 293 37.99 11.88 -13.30
CA TRP A 293 37.75 12.95 -14.28
C TRP A 293 38.73 14.11 -14.11
N LYS A 294 39.07 14.47 -12.87
CA LYS A 294 40.07 15.51 -12.58
C LYS A 294 41.45 15.08 -13.07
N LYS A 295 41.91 13.87 -12.73
CA LYS A 295 43.18 13.31 -13.21
C LYS A 295 43.25 13.23 -14.73
N TRP A 296 42.16 12.83 -15.38
CA TRP A 296 42.06 12.80 -16.84
C TRP A 296 42.22 14.20 -17.45
N LEU A 297 41.58 15.21 -16.87
CA LEU A 297 41.69 16.59 -17.33
C LEU A 297 43.10 17.15 -17.10
N ASP A 298 43.67 16.93 -15.92
CA ASP A 298 45.03 17.33 -15.55
C ASP A 298 46.09 16.71 -16.46
N LYS A 299 45.84 15.52 -17.01
CA LYS A 299 46.72 14.89 -18.01
C LYS A 299 46.49 15.44 -19.42
N THR A 300 45.24 15.73 -19.78
CA THR A 300 44.86 16.07 -21.16
C THR A 300 45.15 17.52 -21.52
N LEU A 301 44.88 18.47 -20.61
CA LEU A 301 45.07 19.90 -20.89
C LEU A 301 46.54 20.28 -21.15
N PRO A 302 47.54 19.81 -20.36
CA PRO A 302 48.93 20.15 -20.62
C PRO A 302 49.44 19.65 -21.97
N GLU A 303 48.97 18.48 -22.43
CA GLU A 303 49.34 17.95 -23.75
C GLU A 303 48.77 18.81 -24.88
N ILE A 304 47.49 19.21 -24.76
CA ILE A 304 46.85 20.13 -25.71
C ILE A 304 47.55 21.49 -25.71
N ASP A 305 47.83 22.06 -24.54
CA ASP A 305 48.50 23.36 -24.41
C ASP A 305 49.94 23.30 -24.95
N ARG A 306 50.64 22.17 -24.79
CA ARG A 306 51.96 21.93 -25.41
C ARG A 306 51.88 21.88 -26.94
N GLN A 307 50.82 21.30 -27.51
CA GLN A 307 50.59 21.28 -28.96
C GLN A 307 50.28 22.68 -29.50
N LEU A 308 49.43 23.44 -28.81
CA LEU A 308 49.17 24.85 -29.16
C LEU A 308 50.47 25.67 -29.14
N GLY A 309 51.26 25.56 -28.07
CA GLY A 309 52.53 26.29 -27.96
C GLY A 309 53.57 25.91 -29.03
N LYS A 310 53.52 24.69 -29.60
CA LYS A 310 54.33 24.32 -30.77
C LYS A 310 53.81 25.01 -32.03
N LEU A 311 52.51 24.92 -32.29
CA LEU A 311 51.87 25.50 -33.48
C LEU A 311 52.00 27.03 -33.50
N GLU A 312 51.91 27.70 -32.35
CA GLU A 312 52.12 29.15 -32.23
C GLU A 312 53.57 29.53 -32.58
N LYS A 313 54.56 28.75 -32.12
CA LYS A 313 55.97 28.95 -32.49
C LYS A 313 56.17 28.77 -33.99
N ASP A 314 55.66 27.69 -34.56
CA ASP A 314 55.75 27.40 -36.00
C ASP A 314 55.08 28.51 -36.82
N TYR A 315 53.90 28.98 -36.39
CA TYR A 315 53.20 30.09 -37.01
C TYR A 315 54.05 31.37 -37.00
N SER A 316 54.61 31.74 -35.84
CA SER A 316 55.46 32.94 -35.71
C SER A 316 56.70 32.89 -36.60
N GLN A 317 57.32 31.71 -36.75
CA GLN A 317 58.47 31.51 -37.64
C GLN A 317 58.08 31.63 -39.12
N LEU A 318 56.94 31.05 -39.52
CA LEU A 318 56.41 31.17 -40.88
C LEU A 318 56.02 32.62 -41.19
N GLU A 319 55.45 33.34 -40.24
CA GLU A 319 55.12 34.76 -40.39
C GLU A 319 56.37 35.62 -40.58
N GLN A 320 57.42 35.40 -39.77
CA GLN A 320 58.72 36.07 -39.94
C GLN A 320 59.33 35.79 -41.32
N ARG A 321 59.29 34.54 -41.79
CA ARG A 321 59.75 34.18 -43.14
C ARG A 321 58.94 34.86 -44.22
N ALA A 322 57.61 34.89 -44.10
CA ALA A 322 56.74 35.56 -45.07
C ALA A 322 57.04 37.06 -45.17
N ARG A 323 57.27 37.74 -44.04
CA ARG A 323 57.69 39.14 -43.99
C ARG A 323 59.04 39.36 -44.67
N SER A 324 60.04 38.52 -44.36
CA SER A 324 61.36 38.60 -45.01
C SER A 324 61.30 38.40 -46.53
N LEU A 325 60.45 37.49 -47.03
CA LEU A 325 60.25 37.28 -48.47
C LEU A 325 59.56 38.49 -49.14
N LEU A 326 58.59 39.11 -48.48
CA LEU A 326 57.96 40.34 -48.96
C LEU A 326 58.95 41.50 -49.06
N GLU A 327 59.78 41.68 -48.03
CA GLU A 327 60.85 42.69 -48.02
C GLU A 327 61.85 42.45 -49.15
N SER A 328 62.27 41.19 -49.35
CA SER A 328 63.16 40.79 -50.46
C SER A 328 62.54 41.08 -51.83
N ASN A 329 61.24 40.79 -52.02
CA ASN A 329 60.52 41.12 -53.25
C ASN A 329 60.41 42.62 -53.49
N ALA A 330 60.15 43.41 -52.44
CA ALA A 330 60.12 44.87 -52.54
C ALA A 330 61.49 45.44 -52.95
N ALA A 331 62.58 44.89 -52.39
CA ALA A 331 63.94 45.26 -52.77
C ALA A 331 64.26 44.91 -54.24
N ILE A 332 63.88 43.71 -54.71
CA ILE A 332 64.07 43.30 -56.11
C ILE A 332 63.27 44.19 -57.07
N ASN A 333 62.03 44.52 -56.73
CA ASN A 333 61.19 45.43 -57.53
C ASN A 333 61.81 46.83 -57.63
N SER A 334 62.36 47.34 -56.53
CA SER A 334 63.11 48.61 -56.54
C SER A 334 64.30 48.55 -57.50
N GLN A 335 65.07 47.46 -57.47
CA GLN A 335 66.20 47.25 -58.39
C GLN A 335 65.77 47.13 -59.86
N LEU A 336 64.70 46.39 -60.16
CA LEU A 336 64.14 46.28 -61.51
C LEU A 336 63.66 47.64 -62.02
N ASN A 337 62.97 48.42 -61.19
CA ASN A 337 62.51 49.77 -61.54
C ASN A 337 63.68 50.72 -61.81
N MET A 338 64.74 50.68 -60.99
CA MET A 338 65.96 51.45 -61.25
C MET A 338 66.58 51.08 -62.60
N MET A 339 66.68 49.80 -62.94
CA MET A 339 67.24 49.40 -64.24
C MET A 339 66.37 49.82 -65.44
N GLN A 340 65.04 49.89 -65.28
CA GLN A 340 64.11 50.30 -66.34
C GLN A 340 64.03 51.83 -66.52
N GLN A 341 64.22 52.61 -65.45
CA GLN A 341 64.14 54.08 -65.48
C GLN A 341 65.39 54.76 -66.05
N PHE A 342 66.51 54.03 -66.21
CA PHE A 342 67.70 54.50 -66.90
C PHE A 342 67.89 53.80 -68.26
N PRO A 343 66.98 53.98 -69.26
CA PRO A 343 67.29 53.61 -70.64
C PRO A 343 68.51 54.45 -71.03
N GLY A 344 69.54 53.80 -71.59
CA GLY A 344 70.87 54.40 -71.76
C GLY A 344 70.80 55.84 -72.27
N ALA A 345 71.21 56.80 -71.44
CA ALA A 345 71.33 58.22 -71.77
C ALA A 345 72.48 58.50 -72.76
N GLY A 346 72.71 57.59 -73.71
CA GLY A 346 73.85 57.57 -74.61
C GLY A 346 73.49 56.94 -75.94
N ASN A 347 72.55 57.54 -76.68
CA ASN A 347 72.58 57.54 -78.15
C ASN A 347 71.51 58.47 -78.73
N GLN A 348 71.84 59.75 -78.87
CA GLN A 348 71.15 60.64 -79.82
C GLN A 348 72.08 61.06 -80.99
N GLY A 349 73.26 60.45 -81.14
CA GLY A 349 74.15 60.70 -82.27
C GLY A 349 74.67 59.38 -82.83
N GLY A 350 74.38 59.09 -84.10
CA GLY A 350 74.63 57.81 -84.75
C GLY A 350 76.05 57.27 -84.60
N GLY A 351 76.14 56.03 -84.12
CA GLY A 351 77.37 55.25 -84.04
C GLY A 351 77.18 54.08 -83.08
N GLN A 352 76.66 52.95 -83.57
CA GLN A 352 76.55 51.72 -82.79
C GLN A 352 77.96 51.20 -82.47
N SER A 353 78.51 51.59 -81.32
CA SER A 353 79.75 50.98 -80.82
C SER A 353 79.42 49.62 -80.20
N ALA A 354 80.25 48.61 -80.45
CA ALA A 354 80.11 47.27 -79.87
C ALA A 354 80.02 47.29 -78.32
N GLN A 355 80.53 48.35 -77.68
CA GLN A 355 80.44 48.58 -76.24
C GLN A 355 79.02 48.91 -75.74
N ALA A 356 78.22 49.66 -76.50
CA ALA A 356 76.84 49.98 -76.11
C ALA A 356 75.95 48.72 -76.11
N PHE A 357 76.11 47.87 -77.13
CA PHE A 357 75.42 46.58 -77.23
C PHE A 357 75.82 45.62 -76.10
N ALA A 358 77.12 45.56 -75.76
CA ALA A 358 77.60 44.73 -74.65
C ALA A 358 77.05 45.19 -73.29
N ALA A 359 76.98 46.51 -73.05
CA ALA A 359 76.40 47.07 -71.82
C ALA A 359 74.88 46.82 -71.73
N GLU A 360 74.17 46.92 -72.84
CA GLU A 360 72.74 46.59 -72.92
C GLU A 360 72.48 45.10 -72.71
N ALA A 361 73.29 44.22 -73.31
CA ALA A 361 73.22 42.77 -73.09
C ALA A 361 73.48 42.40 -71.62
N GLN A 362 74.44 43.05 -70.96
CA GLN A 362 74.70 42.86 -69.53
C GLN A 362 73.52 43.32 -68.66
N ARG A 363 72.88 44.45 -68.98
CA ARG A 363 71.68 44.92 -68.28
C ARG A 363 70.50 43.98 -68.48
N ALA A 364 70.29 43.49 -69.70
CA ALA A 364 69.25 42.50 -69.99
C ALA A 364 69.49 41.20 -69.21
N GLN A 365 70.75 40.75 -69.11
CA GLN A 365 71.10 39.58 -68.30
C GLN A 365 70.86 39.80 -66.80
N ALA A 366 71.22 40.98 -66.27
CA ALA A 366 70.97 41.33 -64.87
C ALA A 366 69.48 41.45 -64.55
N ALA A 367 68.68 42.04 -65.46
CA ALA A 367 67.23 42.11 -65.37
C ALA A 367 66.60 40.72 -65.36
N MET A 368 67.03 39.83 -66.24
CA MET A 368 66.56 38.45 -66.28
C MET A 368 66.89 37.70 -64.97
N GLN A 369 68.08 37.89 -64.41
CA GLN A 369 68.44 37.29 -63.11
C GLN A 369 67.58 37.81 -61.97
N LEU A 370 67.25 39.10 -61.96
CA LEU A 370 66.38 39.69 -60.94
C LEU A 370 64.93 39.24 -61.10
N GLN A 371 64.43 39.09 -62.33
CA GLN A 371 63.11 38.49 -62.60
C GLN A 371 63.04 37.03 -62.13
N TYR A 372 64.11 36.24 -62.37
CA TYR A 372 64.16 34.86 -61.87
C TYR A 372 64.14 34.80 -60.34
N LYS A 373 64.92 35.66 -59.66
CA LYS A 373 64.90 35.77 -58.20
C LYS A 373 63.53 36.18 -57.67
N GLN A 374 62.87 37.13 -58.33
CA GLN A 374 61.50 37.54 -57.99
C GLN A 374 60.54 36.37 -58.10
N TYR A 375 60.60 35.61 -59.19
CA TYR A 375 59.75 34.43 -59.39
C TYR A 375 59.96 33.38 -58.29
N VAL A 376 61.22 33.04 -57.97
CA VAL A 376 61.55 32.08 -56.90
C VAL A 376 61.02 32.56 -55.55
N ASN A 377 61.25 33.83 -55.20
CA ASN A 377 60.73 34.41 -53.96
C ASN A 377 59.20 34.39 -53.90
N GLN A 378 58.52 34.62 -55.03
CA GLN A 378 57.06 34.58 -55.10
C GLN A 378 56.53 33.16 -54.87
N VAL A 379 57.17 32.15 -55.44
CA VAL A 379 56.83 30.74 -55.19
C VAL A 379 57.03 30.39 -53.72
N ASP A 380 58.17 30.76 -53.13
CA ASP A 380 58.49 30.53 -51.71
C ASP A 380 57.51 31.25 -50.77
N TYR A 381 57.09 32.46 -51.14
CA TYR A 381 56.12 33.25 -50.39
C TYR A 381 54.76 32.55 -50.38
N ASN A 382 54.26 32.15 -51.55
CA ASN A 382 52.99 31.43 -51.67
C ASN A 382 53.02 30.10 -50.90
N LEU A 383 54.12 29.36 -50.96
CA LEU A 383 54.32 28.14 -50.17
C LEU A 383 54.28 28.42 -48.67
N THR A 384 54.95 29.50 -48.24
CA THR A 384 54.97 29.93 -46.82
C THR A 384 53.58 30.31 -46.34
N LEU A 385 52.80 31.04 -47.15
CA LEU A 385 51.40 31.35 -46.84
C LEU A 385 50.52 30.10 -46.75
N GLY A 386 50.71 29.13 -47.65
CA GLY A 386 50.01 27.85 -47.60
C GLY A 386 50.26 27.11 -46.27
N LYS A 387 51.53 27.04 -45.84
CA LYS A 387 51.91 26.46 -44.55
C LYS A 387 51.33 27.24 -43.37
N LEU A 388 51.36 28.57 -43.41
CA LEU A 388 50.80 29.42 -42.36
C LEU A 388 49.30 29.18 -42.18
N SER A 389 48.55 29.11 -43.28
CA SER A 389 47.12 28.75 -43.25
C SER A 389 46.90 27.35 -42.67
N GLN A 390 47.74 26.37 -43.04
CA GLN A 390 47.64 25.01 -42.51
C GLN A 390 47.92 24.96 -41.00
N THR A 391 48.98 25.61 -40.52
CA THR A 391 49.31 25.70 -39.09
C THR A 391 48.20 26.40 -38.30
N ALA A 392 47.61 27.46 -38.86
CA ALA A 392 46.45 28.14 -38.25
C ALA A 392 45.23 27.21 -38.14
N GLN A 393 44.91 26.46 -39.21
CA GLN A 393 43.81 25.49 -39.18
C GLN A 393 44.05 24.37 -38.16
N GLN A 394 45.29 23.88 -38.05
CA GLN A 394 45.67 22.92 -37.02
C GLN A 394 45.52 23.51 -35.61
N GLY A 395 45.92 24.77 -35.41
CA GLY A 395 45.74 25.48 -34.14
C GLY A 395 44.27 25.56 -33.74
N LEU A 396 43.40 25.94 -34.66
CA LEU A 396 41.94 25.96 -34.44
C LEU A 396 41.37 24.58 -34.09
N ALA A 397 41.85 23.51 -34.74
CA ALA A 397 41.43 22.15 -34.44
C ALA A 397 41.84 21.71 -33.01
N VAL A 398 43.06 22.02 -32.59
CA VAL A 398 43.56 21.72 -31.22
C VAL A 398 42.82 22.58 -30.19
N GLN A 399 42.52 23.84 -30.49
CA GLN A 399 41.72 24.71 -29.62
C GLN A 399 40.29 24.16 -29.45
N LYS A 400 39.67 23.65 -30.53
CA LYS A 400 38.37 22.98 -30.47
C LYS A 400 38.44 21.72 -29.59
N LEU A 401 39.50 20.93 -29.68
CA LEU A 401 39.72 19.76 -28.82
C LEU A 401 39.82 20.17 -27.34
N ARG A 402 40.54 21.26 -27.04
CA ARG A 402 40.63 21.83 -25.68
C ARG A 402 39.24 22.15 -25.11
N ALA A 403 38.44 22.88 -25.89
CA ALA A 403 37.08 23.26 -25.50
C ALA A 403 36.19 22.04 -25.29
N GLN A 404 36.27 21.04 -26.17
CA GLN A 404 35.53 19.78 -26.03
C GLN A 404 35.91 19.01 -24.77
N SER A 405 37.20 18.93 -24.43
CA SER A 405 37.66 18.25 -23.22
C SER A 405 37.13 18.91 -21.95
N LEU A 406 37.18 20.25 -21.88
CA LEU A 406 36.60 21.02 -20.78
C LEU A 406 35.08 20.81 -20.69
N GLN A 407 34.37 20.83 -21.81
CA GLN A 407 32.93 20.61 -21.85
C GLN A 407 32.55 19.20 -21.36
N ARG A 408 33.30 18.17 -21.74
CA ARG A 408 33.09 16.78 -21.27
C ARG A 408 33.28 16.68 -19.76
N TYR A 409 34.36 17.25 -19.24
CA TYR A 409 34.62 17.30 -17.80
C TYR A 409 33.51 18.02 -17.03
N GLN A 410 33.10 19.20 -17.49
CA GLN A 410 32.03 19.98 -16.86
C GLN A 410 30.70 19.23 -16.87
N LYS A 411 30.38 18.55 -17.98
CA LYS A 411 29.16 17.74 -18.07
C LYS A 411 29.19 16.58 -17.08
N ALA A 412 30.29 15.81 -17.04
CA ALA A 412 30.42 14.65 -16.16
C ALA A 412 30.39 15.05 -14.67
N THR A 413 31.17 16.05 -14.28
CA THR A 413 31.18 16.55 -12.89
C THR A 413 29.87 17.22 -12.49
N GLY A 414 29.18 17.88 -13.43
CA GLY A 414 27.83 18.40 -13.21
C GLY A 414 26.78 17.31 -13.01
N GLU A 415 26.90 16.17 -13.70
CA GLU A 415 26.03 15.00 -13.49
C GLU A 415 26.29 14.35 -12.12
N ILE A 416 27.55 14.20 -11.72
CA ILE A 416 27.94 13.69 -10.39
C ILE A 416 27.40 14.60 -9.28
N ALA A 417 27.58 15.92 -9.38
CA ALA A 417 27.08 16.86 -8.38
C ALA A 417 25.55 16.79 -8.21
N ARG A 418 24.79 16.58 -9.30
CA ARG A 418 23.34 16.35 -9.25
C ARG A 418 22.97 15.02 -8.60
N GLN A 419 23.79 13.98 -8.77
CA GLN A 419 23.59 12.70 -8.11
C GLN A 419 23.86 12.82 -6.60
N ASP A 420 24.92 13.53 -6.20
CA ASP A 420 25.23 13.79 -4.79
C ASP A 420 24.14 14.60 -4.09
N GLU A 421 23.59 15.62 -4.76
CA GLU A 421 22.45 16.38 -4.22
C GLU A 421 21.24 15.47 -3.98
N LYS A 422 20.92 14.58 -4.93
CA LYS A 422 19.84 13.59 -4.77
C LYS A 422 20.13 12.60 -3.64
N LEU A 423 21.37 12.13 -3.48
CA LEU A 423 21.77 11.24 -2.40
C LEU A 423 21.61 11.91 -1.04
N ASN A 424 22.04 13.17 -0.91
CA ASN A 424 21.88 13.97 0.33
C ASN A 424 20.40 14.16 0.68
N ASP A 425 19.55 14.49 -0.29
CA ASP A 425 18.11 14.59 -0.10
C ASP A 425 17.49 13.26 0.37
N TRP A 426 17.92 12.15 -0.23
CA TRP A 426 17.48 10.82 0.15
C TRP A 426 17.94 10.42 1.56
N GLU A 427 19.18 10.70 1.93
CA GLU A 427 19.74 10.45 3.25
C GLU A 427 19.01 11.26 4.34
N SER A 428 18.74 12.54 4.07
CA SER A 428 17.93 13.40 4.95
C SER A 428 16.53 12.82 5.16
N ARG A 429 15.85 12.35 4.10
CA ARG A 429 14.55 11.68 4.24
C ARG A 429 14.63 10.40 5.06
N LEU A 430 15.63 9.55 4.79
CA LEU A 430 15.81 8.28 5.50
C LEU A 430 16.13 8.48 6.99
N THR A 431 16.97 9.45 7.34
CA THR A 431 17.29 9.79 8.74
C THR A 431 16.07 10.34 9.48
N VAL A 432 15.24 11.17 8.82
CA VAL A 432 13.95 11.62 9.37
C VAL A 432 13.02 10.42 9.60
N HIS A 433 12.92 9.49 8.65
CA HIS A 433 12.14 8.28 8.81
C HIS A 433 12.65 7.39 9.94
N GLN A 434 13.97 7.23 10.09
CA GLN A 434 14.60 6.48 11.18
C GLN A 434 14.29 7.11 12.53
N LYS A 435 14.45 8.44 12.67
CA LYS A 435 14.10 9.17 13.89
C LYS A 435 12.62 9.03 14.22
N LYS A 436 11.73 9.14 13.23
CA LYS A 436 10.29 8.93 13.41
C LYS A 436 9.98 7.50 13.85
N LEU A 437 10.64 6.51 13.26
CA LEU A 437 10.53 5.10 13.66
C LEU A 437 11.05 4.86 15.08
N ALA A 438 12.10 5.56 15.52
CA ALA A 438 12.65 5.45 16.88
C ALA A 438 11.77 6.18 17.91
N SER A 439 11.30 7.39 17.58
CA SER A 439 10.49 8.25 18.45
C SER A 439 9.04 7.83 18.55
N GLN A 440 8.55 6.97 17.63
CA GLN A 440 7.24 6.36 17.80
C GLN A 440 7.35 5.41 19.01
N PRO A 441 6.70 5.72 20.15
CA PRO A 441 6.69 4.80 21.27
C PRO A 441 6.14 3.48 20.73
N SER A 442 6.82 2.36 21.03
CA SER A 442 6.19 1.07 20.80
C SER A 442 4.85 1.15 21.53
N ARG A 443 3.74 0.86 20.85
CA ARG A 443 2.41 0.79 21.49
C ARG A 443 2.42 -0.10 22.74
N LEU A 444 3.44 -0.95 22.86
CA LEU A 444 3.78 -1.81 23.98
C LEU A 444 4.18 -1.08 25.28
N GLN A 445 4.75 0.12 25.23
CA GLN A 445 5.20 0.84 26.43
C GLN A 445 4.17 1.85 26.95
N ALA A 446 3.23 2.30 26.11
CA ALA A 446 2.08 3.09 26.53
C ALA A 446 0.91 2.16 26.95
N LYS A 447 1.18 1.17 27.81
CA LYS A 447 0.15 0.30 28.39
C LYS A 447 -0.68 1.10 29.39
N LYS A 448 -1.63 1.89 28.91
CA LYS A 448 -2.89 1.98 29.65
C LYS A 448 -3.45 0.55 29.66
N PRO A 449 -3.89 0.00 30.80
CA PRO A 449 -4.53 -1.30 30.84
C PRO A 449 -5.63 -1.27 29.79
N VAL A 450 -5.50 -2.11 28.77
CA VAL A 450 -6.50 -2.20 27.71
C VAL A 450 -7.76 -2.65 28.42
N LYS A 451 -8.77 -1.78 28.44
CA LYS A 451 -10.05 -2.12 29.07
C LYS A 451 -10.52 -3.47 28.50
N PRO A 452 -11.01 -4.39 29.34
CA PRO A 452 -11.58 -5.64 28.85
C PRO A 452 -12.62 -5.28 27.77
N VAL A 453 -12.61 -6.02 26.66
CA VAL A 453 -13.62 -5.83 25.63
C VAL A 453 -14.91 -6.37 26.25
N PRO A 454 -15.99 -5.57 26.32
CA PRO A 454 -17.22 -6.03 26.93
C PRO A 454 -17.73 -7.24 26.15
N LYS A 455 -17.91 -8.36 26.85
CA LYS A 455 -18.49 -9.57 26.28
C LYS A 455 -19.96 -9.26 25.97
N SER A 456 -20.45 -9.72 24.83
CA SER A 456 -21.88 -9.58 24.51
C SER A 456 -22.61 -10.86 24.88
N PHE A 457 -23.87 -10.74 25.32
CA PHE A 457 -24.71 -11.89 25.66
C PHE A 457 -24.72 -12.95 24.55
N LYS A 458 -24.84 -12.50 23.29
CA LYS A 458 -24.84 -13.35 22.09
C LYS A 458 -23.53 -14.14 21.88
N MET A 459 -22.40 -13.65 22.39
CA MET A 459 -21.12 -14.36 22.32
C MET A 459 -20.98 -15.44 23.39
N LEU A 460 -21.64 -15.25 24.53
CA LEU A 460 -21.58 -16.18 25.65
C LEU A 460 -22.69 -17.22 25.58
N VAL A 461 -23.86 -16.85 25.08
CA VAL A 461 -25.03 -17.72 24.94
C VAL A 461 -25.48 -17.63 23.49
N SER A 462 -24.96 -18.54 22.68
CA SER A 462 -25.33 -18.65 21.27
C SER A 462 -26.55 -19.54 21.11
N LEU A 463 -27.59 -19.04 20.44
CA LEU A 463 -28.54 -19.93 19.79
C LEU A 463 -27.82 -20.56 18.59
N ASP A 464 -27.61 -21.87 18.65
CA ASP A 464 -27.09 -22.62 17.53
C ASP A 464 -28.17 -22.72 16.45
N PHE A 465 -28.20 -21.72 15.56
CA PHE A 465 -29.18 -21.64 14.49
C PHE A 465 -29.09 -22.80 13.50
N GLU A 466 -27.94 -23.45 13.37
CA GLU A 466 -27.78 -24.62 12.51
C GLU A 466 -28.38 -25.87 13.16
N ALA A 467 -28.09 -26.10 14.44
CA ALA A 467 -28.76 -27.15 15.20
C ALA A 467 -30.27 -26.95 15.22
N GLU A 468 -30.72 -25.70 15.36
CA GLU A 468 -32.15 -25.38 15.38
C GLU A 468 -32.81 -25.54 14.01
N GLN A 469 -32.13 -25.15 12.93
CA GLN A 469 -32.56 -25.44 11.57
C GLN A 469 -32.69 -26.96 11.35
N ASN A 470 -31.72 -27.75 11.79
CA ASN A 470 -31.74 -29.21 11.66
C ASN A 470 -32.88 -29.84 12.46
N ARG A 471 -33.14 -29.33 13.68
CA ARG A 471 -34.28 -29.73 14.51
C ARG A 471 -35.60 -29.43 13.79
N ILE A 472 -35.78 -28.22 13.27
CA ILE A 472 -36.97 -27.82 12.52
C ILE A 472 -37.17 -28.75 11.32
N LEU A 473 -36.14 -28.97 10.52
CA LEU A 473 -36.22 -29.88 9.36
C LEU A 473 -36.66 -31.29 9.79
N ALA A 474 -36.09 -31.82 10.89
CA ALA A 474 -36.48 -33.11 11.42
C ALA A 474 -37.95 -33.15 11.85
N GLN A 475 -38.50 -32.07 12.46
CA GLN A 475 -39.92 -31.98 12.80
C GLN A 475 -40.83 -32.06 11.57
N PHE A 476 -40.38 -31.56 10.41
CA PHE A 476 -41.09 -31.68 9.13
C PHE A 476 -40.84 -33.03 8.42
N GLY A 477 -40.11 -33.96 9.05
CA GLY A 477 -39.75 -35.26 8.46
C GLY A 477 -38.63 -35.17 7.41
N LEU A 478 -37.85 -34.10 7.43
CA LEU A 478 -36.79 -33.80 6.45
C LEU A 478 -35.41 -34.15 7.02
N LYS A 479 -34.51 -34.66 6.17
CA LYS A 479 -33.13 -34.96 6.59
C LYS A 479 -32.25 -33.71 6.46
N PRO A 480 -31.39 -33.39 7.45
CA PRO A 480 -30.47 -32.25 7.41
C PRO A 480 -29.61 -32.16 6.14
N SER A 481 -29.20 -33.30 5.60
CA SER A 481 -28.32 -33.41 4.42
C SER A 481 -28.98 -33.09 3.08
N SER A 482 -30.28 -32.80 3.05
CA SER A 482 -31.01 -32.40 1.83
C SER A 482 -30.69 -30.97 1.37
N LEU A 483 -30.24 -30.11 2.29
CA LEU A 483 -29.80 -28.75 1.98
C LEU A 483 -28.32 -28.80 1.61
N LYS A 484 -28.04 -28.72 0.30
CA LYS A 484 -26.67 -28.69 -0.21
C LYS A 484 -25.86 -27.64 0.54
N GLN A 485 -24.74 -28.05 1.14
CA GLN A 485 -23.65 -27.14 1.45
C GLN A 485 -23.22 -26.51 0.12
N THR A 486 -23.75 -25.34 -0.21
CA THR A 486 -23.16 -24.49 -1.23
C THR A 486 -21.81 -24.08 -0.68
N GLU A 487 -20.75 -24.76 -1.11
CA GLU A 487 -19.39 -24.32 -0.85
C GLU A 487 -19.29 -22.84 -1.22
N PRO A 488 -18.72 -21.99 -0.34
CA PRO A 488 -18.57 -20.59 -0.65
C PRO A 488 -17.75 -20.46 -1.95
N PRO A 489 -18.15 -19.57 -2.89
CA PRO A 489 -17.36 -19.36 -4.09
C PRO A 489 -15.95 -18.89 -3.67
N GLY A 490 -14.95 -19.68 -4.09
CA GLY A 490 -13.53 -19.46 -3.77
C GLY A 490 -12.92 -18.20 -4.39
#